data_AF-A0A1S9AGT2-F1
#
_entry.id   AF-A0A1S9AGT2-F1
#
_cell.length_a   1.000
_cell.length_b   1.000
_cell.length_c   1.000
_cell.angle_alpha   90.00
_cell.angle_beta   90.00
_cell.angle_gamma   90.00
#
_symmetry.space_group_name_H-M   'P 1'
#
loop_
_entity.id
_entity.type
_entity.pdbx_description
1 polymer ?
#
loop_
_entity_poly.entity_id
_entity_poly.type
_entity_poly.pdbx_seq_one_letter_code
_entity_poly.pdbx_strand_id
1 'polypeptide(L)'
;MANELDEMTGPTNPEGRDVHVIEKQIPVQIGVGSLIFEIALWAVIPLIGGLALLTGALPQDQALAMILLGALPGLVFLFMKINALAYLRKLQQKIQADASQIDNYLEQRVVVLSNVVGLVAKAIDLDKDVMKSVAAYRSGRNPDAARNQASQEIDSIFSRINVAFEAYPELQAQSVIADAMRQNSYLQKEITAARTLYNDTVGMWNQDIFAWPTKQIVAARAGYTTRIPFTASAETKAAARSVFF
;
A
#
# COMPACT_ATOMS: atom_id res chain seq x y z
N MET A 1 -31.21 8.74 1.28
CA MET A 1 -30.67 9.46 0.12
C MET A 1 -29.31 8.87 -0.13
N ALA A 2 -29.12 8.29 -1.32
CA ALA A 2 -27.84 7.72 -1.70
C ALA A 2 -26.79 8.83 -1.64
N ASN A 3 -25.62 8.56 -1.05
CA ASN A 3 -24.44 9.39 -1.31
C ASN A 3 -24.12 9.16 -2.77
N GLU A 4 -24.71 9.96 -3.65
CA GLU A 4 -24.30 10.02 -5.04
C GLU A 4 -22.84 10.44 -5.02
N LEU A 5 -21.99 9.58 -5.58
CA LEU A 5 -20.62 9.92 -5.93
C LEU A 5 -20.72 11.05 -6.96
N ASP A 6 -20.81 12.29 -6.48
CA ASP A 6 -20.75 13.47 -7.34
C ASP A 6 -19.29 13.66 -7.74
N GLU A 7 -18.93 13.02 -8.85
CA GLU A 7 -17.62 13.10 -9.49
C GLU A 7 -17.38 14.46 -10.18
N MET A 8 -18.38 15.35 -10.23
CA MET A 8 -18.36 16.58 -11.03
C MET A 8 -18.24 17.86 -10.20
N THR A 9 -18.56 17.85 -8.90
CA THR A 9 -18.63 19.09 -8.08
C THR A 9 -17.75 19.12 -6.82
N GLY A 10 -16.93 18.09 -6.56
CA GLY A 10 -16.00 18.10 -5.43
C GLY A 10 -14.82 19.06 -5.59
N PRO A 11 -14.21 19.56 -4.49
CA PRO A 11 -13.02 20.41 -4.58
C PRO A 11 -11.89 19.64 -5.30
N THR A 12 -11.49 20.16 -6.45
CA THR A 12 -10.45 19.62 -7.30
C THR A 12 -9.08 19.89 -6.67
N ASN A 13 -8.30 18.85 -6.40
CA ASN A 13 -6.89 19.02 -6.07
C ASN A 13 -6.14 19.46 -7.35
N PRO A 14 -5.47 20.63 -7.37
CA PRO A 14 -4.63 21.05 -8.50
C PRO A 14 -3.42 20.13 -8.78
N GLU A 15 -3.15 19.12 -7.94
CA GLU A 15 -2.05 18.17 -8.09
C GLU A 15 -2.32 16.99 -9.06
N GLY A 16 -2.85 17.28 -10.25
CA GLY A 16 -2.57 16.45 -11.43
C GLY A 16 -3.26 15.08 -11.51
N ARG A 17 -4.51 15.09 -11.97
CA ARG A 17 -5.18 13.90 -12.51
C ARG A 17 -5.78 14.20 -13.88
N ASP A 18 -5.48 13.36 -14.89
CA ASP A 18 -6.20 13.37 -16.18
C ASP A 18 -7.57 12.66 -16.11
N VAL A 19 -7.81 11.89 -15.05
CA VAL A 19 -9.12 11.31 -14.71
C VAL A 19 -9.52 11.79 -13.33
N HIS A 20 -10.62 12.54 -13.25
CA HIS A 20 -11.14 13.21 -12.06
C HIS A 20 -11.59 12.23 -10.96
N VAL A 21 -10.65 11.60 -10.26
CA VAL A 21 -10.98 10.80 -9.06
C VAL A 21 -10.91 11.74 -7.85
N ILE A 22 -12.01 11.94 -7.13
CA ILE A 22 -12.02 12.80 -5.95
C ILE A 22 -11.44 12.02 -4.76
N GLU A 23 -10.36 12.52 -4.16
CA GLU A 23 -9.79 11.98 -2.90
C GLU A 23 -10.57 12.45 -1.67
N LYS A 24 -11.90 12.27 -1.70
CA LYS A 24 -12.75 12.63 -0.58
C LYS A 24 -13.12 11.38 0.18
N GLN A 25 -12.82 11.41 1.48
CA GLN A 25 -13.40 10.44 2.40
C GLN A 25 -14.89 10.71 2.51
N ILE A 26 -15.69 9.71 2.15
CA ILE A 26 -17.14 9.79 2.16
C ILE A 26 -17.60 9.17 3.48
N PRO A 27 -18.24 9.95 4.37
CA PRO A 27 -18.80 9.40 5.59
C PRO A 27 -20.01 8.52 5.26
N VAL A 28 -20.12 7.38 5.92
CA VAL A 28 -21.32 6.55 5.80
C VAL A 28 -22.43 7.20 6.61
N GLN A 29 -23.51 7.61 5.94
CA GLN A 29 -24.69 8.15 6.58
C GLN A 29 -25.85 7.15 6.49
N ILE A 30 -26.64 7.09 7.55
CA ILE A 30 -27.92 6.39 7.58
C ILE A 30 -29.06 7.39 7.53
N GLY A 31 -30.02 7.15 6.63
CA GLY A 31 -31.25 7.94 6.55
C GLY A 31 -32.33 7.44 7.50
N VAL A 32 -33.41 8.19 7.63
CA VAL A 32 -34.60 7.83 8.44
C VAL A 32 -35.15 6.43 8.08
N GLY A 33 -35.01 6.01 6.82
CA GLY A 33 -35.44 4.69 6.35
C GLY A 33 -34.76 3.51 7.05
N SER A 34 -33.49 3.62 7.48
CA SER A 34 -32.84 2.53 8.21
C SER A 34 -33.36 2.41 9.65
N LEU A 35 -33.72 3.53 10.27
CA LEU A 35 -34.33 3.57 11.59
C LEU A 35 -35.74 2.97 11.54
N ILE A 36 -36.53 3.32 10.52
CA ILE A 36 -37.84 2.71 10.26
C ILE A 36 -37.69 1.20 10.03
N PHE A 37 -36.72 0.77 9.24
CA PHE A 37 -36.46 -0.65 9.00
C PHE A 37 -36.12 -1.42 10.29
N GLU A 38 -35.25 -0.86 11.13
CA GLU A 38 -34.91 -1.47 12.43
C GLU A 38 -36.14 -1.55 13.34
N ILE A 39 -36.94 -0.49 13.43
CA ILE A 39 -38.19 -0.50 14.22
C ILE A 39 -39.17 -1.52 13.64
N ALA A 40 -39.33 -1.58 12.32
CA ALA A 40 -40.26 -2.49 11.67
C ALA A 40 -39.93 -3.96 11.97
N LEU A 41 -38.63 -4.29 12.00
CA LEU A 41 -38.13 -5.64 12.32
C LEU A 41 -38.49 -6.10 13.73
N TRP A 42 -38.60 -5.17 14.68
CA TRP A 42 -38.96 -5.46 16.08
C TRP A 42 -40.45 -5.27 16.37
N ALA A 43 -41.14 -4.39 15.65
CA ALA A 43 -42.49 -3.96 16.01
C ALA A 43 -43.58 -4.58 15.13
N VAL A 44 -43.34 -4.82 13.84
CA VAL A 44 -44.44 -5.18 12.91
C VAL A 44 -45.07 -6.52 13.27
N ILE A 45 -44.28 -7.58 13.43
CA ILE A 45 -44.82 -8.92 13.71
C ILE A 45 -45.39 -9.00 15.14
N PRO A 46 -44.72 -8.47 16.18
CA PRO A 46 -45.30 -8.44 17.52
C PRO A 46 -46.56 -7.58 17.63
N LEU A 47 -46.66 -6.47 16.89
CA LEU A 47 -47.85 -5.61 16.89
C LEU A 47 -49.04 -6.29 16.21
N ILE A 48 -48.81 -7.06 15.14
CA ILE A 48 -49.86 -7.88 14.52
C ILE A 48 -50.35 -8.96 15.49
N GLY A 49 -49.43 -9.65 16.18
CA GLY A 49 -49.79 -10.63 17.22
C GLY A 49 -50.56 -10.01 18.39
N GLY A 50 -50.15 -8.83 18.84
CA GLY A 50 -50.84 -8.05 19.88
C GLY A 50 -52.23 -7.59 19.45
N LEU A 51 -52.39 -7.14 18.20
CA LEU A 51 -53.69 -6.77 17.64
C LEU A 51 -54.62 -7.99 17.56
N ALA A 52 -54.11 -9.14 17.09
CA ALA A 52 -54.90 -10.37 17.01
C ALA A 52 -55.38 -10.88 18.37
N LEU A 53 -54.57 -10.68 19.42
CA LEU A 53 -54.94 -10.92 20.82
C LEU A 53 -56.07 -9.99 21.28
N LEU A 54 -56.00 -8.70 20.89
CA LEU A 54 -56.94 -7.66 21.30
C LEU A 54 -58.30 -7.78 20.60
N THR A 55 -58.31 -8.15 19.32
CA THR A 55 -59.52 -8.33 18.52
C THR A 55 -60.14 -9.72 18.66
N GLY A 56 -59.48 -10.65 19.36
CA GLY A 56 -59.91 -12.05 19.47
C GLY A 56 -59.93 -12.79 18.13
N ALA A 57 -59.17 -12.31 17.14
CA ALA A 57 -59.18 -12.87 15.79
C ALA A 57 -58.46 -14.22 15.70
N LEU A 58 -57.58 -14.52 16.67
CA LEU A 58 -56.86 -15.78 16.81
C LEU A 58 -57.00 -16.34 18.23
N PRO A 59 -56.87 -17.66 18.40
CA PRO A 59 -56.70 -18.28 19.70
C PRO A 59 -55.55 -17.64 20.50
N GLN A 60 -55.73 -17.51 21.81
CA GLN A 60 -54.81 -16.75 22.68
C GLN A 60 -53.39 -17.34 22.70
N ASP A 61 -53.26 -18.66 22.60
CA ASP A 61 -52.00 -19.39 22.47
C ASP A 61 -51.26 -19.05 21.16
N GLN A 62 -51.98 -18.97 20.04
CA GLN A 62 -51.41 -18.63 18.74
C GLN A 62 -50.96 -17.16 18.68
N ALA A 63 -51.75 -16.25 19.25
CA ALA A 63 -51.41 -14.83 19.32
C ALA A 63 -50.15 -14.56 20.19
N LEU A 64 -50.01 -15.25 21.33
CA LEU A 64 -48.82 -15.17 22.17
C LEU A 64 -47.57 -15.75 21.47
N ALA A 65 -47.73 -16.89 20.77
CA ALA A 65 -46.65 -17.48 19.99
C ALA A 65 -46.17 -16.55 18.87
N MET A 66 -47.08 -15.84 18.19
CA MET A 66 -46.73 -14.86 17.16
C MET A 66 -45.92 -13.67 17.71
N ILE A 67 -46.22 -13.21 18.91
CA ILE A 67 -45.46 -12.12 19.55
C ILE A 67 -44.03 -12.58 19.84
N LEU A 68 -43.87 -13.78 20.42
CA LEU A 68 -42.56 -14.35 20.76
C LEU A 68 -41.73 -14.67 19.51
N LEU A 69 -42.32 -15.35 18.53
CA LEU A 69 -41.66 -15.68 17.26
C LEU A 69 -41.40 -14.42 16.41
N GLY A 70 -42.27 -13.42 16.50
CA GLY A 70 -42.13 -12.15 15.80
C GLY A 70 -40.95 -11.29 16.22
N ALA A 71 -40.41 -11.53 17.42
CA ALA A 71 -39.16 -10.89 17.88
C ALA A 71 -37.89 -11.59 17.36
N LEU A 72 -37.98 -12.84 16.85
CA LEU A 72 -36.82 -13.59 16.37
C LEU A 72 -36.10 -12.91 15.19
N PRO A 73 -36.78 -12.37 14.16
CA PRO A 73 -36.10 -11.64 13.09
C PRO A 73 -35.25 -10.47 13.61
N GLY A 74 -35.76 -9.73 14.62
CA GLY A 74 -35.03 -8.65 15.28
C GLY A 74 -33.76 -9.14 15.99
N LEU A 75 -33.85 -10.27 16.69
CA LEU A 75 -32.70 -10.91 17.35
C LEU A 75 -31.65 -11.40 16.34
N VAL A 76 -32.08 -12.07 15.26
CA VAL A 76 -31.18 -12.51 14.18
C VAL A 76 -30.45 -11.31 13.57
N PHE A 77 -31.18 -10.23 13.29
CA PHE A 77 -30.60 -9.00 12.77
C PHE A 77 -29.56 -8.37 13.72
N LEU A 78 -29.79 -8.44 15.04
CA LEU A 78 -28.83 -7.98 16.04
C LEU A 78 -27.53 -8.80 15.99
N PHE A 79 -27.61 -10.13 15.91
CA PHE A 79 -26.42 -10.98 15.74
C PHE A 79 -25.67 -10.67 14.45
N MET A 80 -26.38 -10.45 13.34
CA MET A 80 -25.76 -10.05 12.07
C MET A 80 -25.01 -8.72 12.19
N LYS A 81 -25.52 -7.74 12.96
CA LYS A 81 -24.82 -6.46 13.21
C LYS A 81 -23.53 -6.65 14.01
N ILE A 82 -23.53 -7.52 15.02
CA ILE A 82 -22.33 -7.84 15.81
C ILE A 82 -21.26 -8.46 14.90
N ASN A 83 -21.66 -9.42 14.06
CA ASN A 83 -20.77 -10.06 13.10
C ASN A 83 -20.24 -9.08 12.05
N ALA A 84 -21.08 -8.19 11.53
CA ALA A 84 -20.67 -7.14 10.60
C ALA A 84 -19.64 -6.20 11.22
N LEU A 85 -19.83 -5.82 12.49
CA LEU A 85 -18.88 -4.98 13.23
C LEU A 85 -17.53 -5.67 13.41
N ALA A 86 -17.54 -6.93 13.85
CA ALA A 86 -16.33 -7.73 14.01
C ALA A 86 -15.58 -7.89 12.66
N TYR A 87 -16.32 -8.14 11.58
CA TYR A 87 -15.77 -8.21 10.23
C TYR A 87 -15.10 -6.90 9.80
N LEU A 88 -15.77 -5.76 9.97
CA LEU A 88 -15.20 -4.45 9.60
C LEU A 88 -13.94 -4.15 10.42
N ARG A 89 -13.94 -4.44 11.73
CA ARG A 89 -12.73 -4.30 12.56
C ARG A 89 -11.57 -5.16 12.04
N LYS A 90 -11.83 -6.40 11.65
CA LYS A 90 -10.82 -7.29 11.06
C LYS A 90 -10.29 -6.73 9.75
N LEU A 91 -11.17 -6.20 8.90
CA LEU A 91 -10.79 -5.60 7.63
C LEU A 91 -9.93 -4.34 7.84
N GLN A 92 -10.26 -3.51 8.83
CA GLN A 92 -9.44 -2.37 9.23
C GLN A 92 -8.03 -2.77 9.67
N GLN A 93 -7.91 -3.83 10.47
CA GLN A 93 -6.60 -4.38 10.87
C GLN A 93 -5.82 -4.93 9.68
N LYS A 94 -6.51 -5.59 8.74
CA LYS A 94 -5.88 -6.07 7.50
C LYS A 94 -5.32 -4.93 6.65
N ILE A 95 -6.06 -3.83 6.49
CA ILE A 95 -5.56 -2.66 5.74
C ILE A 95 -4.32 -2.07 6.40
N GLN A 96 -4.29 -2.03 7.74
CA GLN A 96 -3.11 -1.57 8.47
C GLN A 96 -1.91 -2.51 8.27
N ALA A 97 -2.14 -3.82 8.32
CA ALA A 97 -1.09 -4.81 8.05
C ALA A 97 -0.56 -4.72 6.61
N ASP A 98 -1.45 -4.60 5.62
CA ASP A 98 -1.09 -4.45 4.21
C ASP A 98 -0.30 -3.13 3.99
N ALA A 99 -0.64 -2.05 4.69
CA ALA A 99 0.13 -0.80 4.67
C ALA A 99 1.54 -0.97 5.26
N SER A 100 1.65 -1.58 6.45
CA SER A 100 2.94 -1.86 7.07
C SER A 100 3.84 -2.76 6.22
N GLN A 101 3.25 -3.68 5.44
CA GLN A 101 4.01 -4.51 4.52
C GLN A 101 4.65 -3.69 3.39
N ILE A 102 3.94 -2.68 2.86
CA ILE A 102 4.49 -1.74 1.87
C ILE A 102 5.67 -0.97 2.48
N ASP A 103 5.51 -0.44 3.69
CA ASP A 103 6.56 0.32 4.39
C ASP A 103 7.81 -0.55 4.62
N ASN A 104 7.64 -1.81 5.04
CA ASN A 104 8.75 -2.75 5.22
C ASN A 104 9.54 -2.98 3.92
N TYR A 105 8.86 -3.14 2.77
CA TYR A 105 9.55 -3.29 1.49
C TYR A 105 10.25 -2.00 1.03
N LEU A 106 9.66 -0.84 1.31
CA LEU A 106 10.29 0.45 1.04
C LEU A 106 11.55 0.64 1.87
N GLU A 107 11.50 0.32 3.17
CA GLU A 107 12.66 0.35 4.06
C GLU A 107 13.77 -0.59 3.58
N GLN A 108 13.43 -1.84 3.26
CA GLN A 108 14.39 -2.81 2.71
C GLN A 108 15.04 -2.29 1.42
N ARG A 109 14.26 -1.66 0.54
CA ARG A 109 14.78 -1.07 -0.70
C ARG A 109 15.75 0.07 -0.42
N VAL A 110 15.45 0.94 0.54
CA VAL A 110 16.36 2.03 0.96
C VAL A 110 17.66 1.47 1.51
N VAL A 111 17.60 0.42 2.35
CA VAL A 111 18.79 -0.24 2.92
C VAL A 111 19.65 -0.89 1.82
N VAL A 112 19.04 -1.57 0.86
CA VAL A 112 19.77 -2.16 -0.28
C VAL A 112 20.46 -1.06 -1.09
N LEU A 113 19.73 0.00 -1.44
CA LEU A 113 20.28 1.09 -2.25
C LEU A 113 21.37 1.88 -1.49
N SER A 114 21.23 2.12 -0.19
CA SER A 114 22.24 2.84 0.60
C SER A 114 23.55 2.04 0.69
N ASN A 115 23.46 0.72 0.85
CA ASN A 115 24.62 -0.18 0.81
C ASN A 115 25.33 -0.12 -0.55
N VAL A 116 24.57 -0.06 -1.66
CA VAL A 116 25.13 0.08 -3.01
C VAL A 116 25.81 1.41 -3.22
N VAL A 117 25.20 2.52 -2.79
CA VAL A 117 25.79 3.86 -2.94
C VAL A 117 27.17 3.93 -2.31
N GLY A 118 27.34 3.35 -1.11
CA GLY A 118 28.65 3.28 -0.44
C GLY A 118 29.69 2.45 -1.22
N LEU A 119 29.26 1.37 -1.87
CA LEU A 119 30.14 0.52 -2.69
C LEU A 119 30.52 1.20 -4.02
N VAL A 120 29.54 1.82 -4.69
CA VAL A 120 29.75 2.57 -5.93
C VAL A 120 30.68 3.76 -5.69
N ALA A 121 30.48 4.51 -4.59
CA ALA A 121 31.34 5.64 -4.24
C ALA A 121 32.81 5.20 -4.06
N LYS A 122 33.04 4.10 -3.32
CA LYS A 122 34.39 3.54 -3.13
C LYS A 122 35.00 3.03 -4.44
N ALA A 123 34.21 2.41 -5.31
CA ALA A 123 34.67 1.95 -6.63
C ALA A 123 35.11 3.12 -7.52
N ILE A 124 34.32 4.21 -7.54
CA ILE A 124 34.66 5.43 -8.29
C ILE A 124 35.95 6.07 -7.76
N ASP A 125 36.14 6.12 -6.44
CA ASP A 125 37.36 6.72 -5.87
C ASP A 125 38.61 5.88 -6.13
N LEU A 126 38.50 4.54 -6.07
CA LEU A 126 39.58 3.64 -6.48
C LEU A 126 39.97 3.86 -7.95
N ASP A 127 38.99 3.94 -8.85
CA ASP A 127 39.23 4.17 -10.28
C ASP A 127 39.92 5.52 -10.54
N LYS A 128 39.49 6.59 -9.86
CA LYS A 128 40.18 7.90 -9.92
C LYS A 128 41.64 7.80 -9.48
N ASP A 129 41.93 7.07 -8.40
CA ASP A 129 43.29 6.95 -7.87
C ASP A 129 44.18 6.10 -8.78
N VAL A 130 43.64 5.02 -9.38
CA VAL A 130 44.32 4.25 -10.41
C VAL A 130 44.60 5.13 -11.64
N MET A 131 43.60 5.85 -12.16
CA MET A 131 43.79 6.77 -13.29
C MET A 131 44.85 7.83 -13.01
N LYS A 132 44.85 8.44 -11.81
CA LYS A 132 45.90 9.39 -11.40
C LYS A 132 47.27 8.75 -11.36
N SER A 133 47.40 7.54 -10.82
CA SER A 133 48.68 6.83 -10.74
C SER A 133 49.23 6.52 -12.15
N VAL A 134 48.37 6.06 -13.06
CA VAL A 134 48.73 5.78 -14.45
C VAL A 134 49.06 7.06 -15.21
N ALA A 135 48.30 8.14 -15.00
CA ALA A 135 48.56 9.45 -15.62
C ALA A 135 49.90 10.04 -15.14
N ALA A 136 50.19 9.97 -13.83
CA ALA A 136 51.48 10.38 -13.27
C ALA A 136 52.63 9.61 -13.91
N TYR A 137 52.50 8.29 -14.03
CA TYR A 137 53.49 7.43 -14.66
C TYR A 137 53.68 7.72 -16.16
N ARG A 138 52.60 8.00 -16.89
CA ARG A 138 52.63 8.43 -18.30
C ARG A 138 53.27 9.80 -18.48
N SER A 139 53.02 10.73 -17.56
CA SER A 139 53.57 12.09 -17.60
C SER A 139 55.05 12.15 -17.19
N GLY A 140 55.54 11.15 -16.45
CA GLY A 140 56.90 11.11 -15.89
C GLY A 140 57.99 10.54 -16.80
N ARG A 141 57.70 10.18 -18.06
CA ARG A 141 58.69 9.53 -18.94
C ARG A 141 59.44 10.54 -19.82
N ASN A 142 60.55 11.05 -19.30
CA ASN A 142 61.61 11.74 -20.05
C ASN A 142 62.59 10.67 -20.61
N PRO A 143 62.93 10.67 -21.92
CA PRO A 143 63.86 9.69 -22.48
C PRO A 143 65.31 10.02 -22.07
N ASP A 144 66.10 8.98 -21.87
CA ASP A 144 67.58 8.96 -21.91
C ASP A 144 68.42 8.75 -20.63
N ALA A 145 67.87 8.57 -19.42
CA ALA A 145 68.73 8.23 -18.27
C ALA A 145 68.27 7.08 -17.33
N ALA A 146 66.99 6.70 -17.31
CA ALA A 146 66.43 5.91 -16.20
C ALA A 146 66.08 4.44 -16.54
N ARG A 147 66.69 3.81 -17.55
CA ARG A 147 66.25 2.49 -18.03
C ARG A 147 66.31 1.36 -16.98
N ASN A 148 67.24 1.41 -16.02
CA ASN A 148 67.36 0.39 -14.97
C ASN A 148 66.51 0.68 -13.71
N GLN A 149 66.40 1.94 -13.26
CA GLN A 149 65.54 2.29 -12.11
C GLN A 149 64.06 2.29 -12.48
N ALA A 150 63.71 2.75 -13.68
CA ALA A 150 62.34 2.67 -14.19
C ALA A 150 61.90 1.21 -14.36
N SER A 151 62.79 0.28 -14.71
CA SER A 151 62.43 -1.14 -14.80
C SER A 151 62.11 -1.76 -13.43
N GLN A 152 62.86 -1.39 -12.38
CA GLN A 152 62.58 -1.83 -11.00
C GLN A 152 61.28 -1.21 -10.42
N GLU A 153 60.99 0.06 -10.73
CA GLU A 153 59.71 0.66 -10.36
C GLU A 153 58.54 0.08 -11.17
N ILE A 154 58.73 -0.17 -12.46
CA ILE A 154 57.75 -0.84 -13.32
C ILE A 154 57.44 -2.24 -12.78
N ASP A 155 58.43 -3.05 -12.39
CA ASP A 155 58.18 -4.37 -11.79
C ASP A 155 57.47 -4.28 -10.43
N SER A 156 57.75 -3.24 -9.63
CA SER A 156 57.02 -3.00 -8.38
C SER A 156 55.56 -2.57 -8.61
N ILE A 157 55.32 -1.85 -9.72
CA ILE A 157 53.99 -1.42 -10.13
C ILE A 157 53.24 -2.56 -10.80
N PHE A 158 53.89 -3.39 -11.62
CA PHE A 158 53.32 -4.62 -12.15
C PHE A 158 53.07 -5.65 -11.06
N SER A 159 53.88 -5.70 -10.00
CA SER A 159 53.60 -6.50 -8.80
C SER A 159 52.38 -5.95 -8.04
N ARG A 160 52.26 -4.62 -7.88
CA ARG A 160 51.06 -3.99 -7.28
C ARG A 160 49.82 -4.14 -8.17
N ILE A 161 49.98 -4.07 -9.49
CA ILE A 161 48.93 -4.29 -10.48
C ILE A 161 48.53 -5.76 -10.51
N ASN A 162 49.46 -6.71 -10.45
CA ASN A 162 49.18 -8.16 -10.39
C ASN A 162 48.56 -8.57 -9.05
N VAL A 163 48.95 -7.97 -7.93
CA VAL A 163 48.26 -8.14 -6.63
C VAL A 163 46.87 -7.50 -6.64
N ALA A 164 46.70 -6.37 -7.34
CA ALA A 164 45.39 -5.75 -7.60
C ALA A 164 44.57 -6.45 -8.72
N PHE A 165 45.18 -7.38 -9.47
CA PHE A 165 44.54 -8.26 -10.46
C PHE A 165 44.21 -9.62 -9.84
N GLU A 166 44.93 -10.11 -8.84
CA GLU A 166 44.57 -11.35 -8.14
C GLU A 166 43.53 -11.10 -7.03
N ALA A 167 43.58 -9.94 -6.38
CA ALA A 167 42.45 -9.36 -5.67
C ALA A 167 41.74 -8.44 -6.66
N TYR A 168 40.78 -8.91 -7.46
CA TYR A 168 39.92 -8.08 -8.33
C TYR A 168 38.74 -7.49 -7.52
N PRO A 169 38.85 -6.31 -6.88
CA PRO A 169 37.71 -5.65 -6.26
C PRO A 169 36.74 -5.09 -7.30
N GLU A 170 37.15 -4.84 -8.56
CA GLU A 170 36.27 -4.27 -9.58
C GLU A 170 35.22 -5.27 -10.09
N LEU A 171 35.62 -6.51 -10.38
CA LEU A 171 34.69 -7.61 -10.71
C LEU A 171 33.78 -7.95 -9.53
N GLN A 172 34.32 -7.88 -8.30
CA GLN A 172 33.56 -8.09 -7.08
C GLN A 172 32.57 -6.94 -6.79
N ALA A 173 32.94 -5.69 -7.08
CA ALA A 173 32.05 -4.54 -6.97
C ALA A 173 30.97 -4.57 -8.05
N GLN A 174 31.30 -4.90 -9.30
CA GLN A 174 30.32 -5.05 -10.38
C GLN A 174 29.33 -6.18 -10.11
N SER A 175 29.78 -7.32 -9.57
CA SER A 175 28.87 -8.40 -9.19
C SER A 175 27.95 -7.99 -8.04
N VAL A 176 28.45 -7.30 -7.01
CA VAL A 176 27.64 -6.84 -5.86
C VAL A 176 26.65 -5.74 -6.29
N ILE A 177 27.05 -4.83 -7.17
CA ILE A 177 26.15 -3.82 -7.75
C ILE A 177 25.07 -4.50 -8.59
N ALA A 178 25.45 -5.46 -9.44
CA ALA A 178 24.49 -6.22 -10.25
C ALA A 178 23.50 -7.01 -9.38
N ASP A 179 23.98 -7.64 -8.31
CA ASP A 179 23.15 -8.34 -7.32
C ASP A 179 22.16 -7.41 -6.65
N ALA A 180 22.61 -6.24 -6.20
CA ALA A 180 21.73 -5.28 -5.55
C ALA A 180 20.74 -4.65 -6.52
N MET A 181 21.09 -4.46 -7.80
CA MET A 181 20.15 -4.05 -8.84
C MET A 181 19.11 -5.13 -9.12
N ARG A 182 19.49 -6.41 -9.14
CA ARG A 182 18.55 -7.54 -9.20
C ARG A 182 17.61 -7.53 -7.99
N GLN A 183 18.15 -7.35 -6.78
CA GLN A 183 17.36 -7.28 -5.55
C GLN A 183 16.41 -6.08 -5.54
N ASN A 184 16.86 -4.91 -6.01
CA ASN A 184 16.01 -3.72 -6.16
C ASN A 184 14.88 -3.94 -7.17
N SER A 185 15.14 -4.61 -8.30
CA SER A 185 14.09 -4.98 -9.27
C SER A 185 13.08 -5.96 -8.66
N TYR A 186 13.55 -6.94 -7.89
CA TYR A 186 12.70 -7.86 -7.15
C TYR A 186 11.83 -7.13 -6.12
N LEU A 187 12.43 -6.28 -5.28
CA LEU A 187 11.71 -5.45 -4.30
C LEU A 187 10.69 -4.52 -4.97
N GLN A 188 10.99 -3.98 -6.15
CA GLN A 188 10.03 -3.17 -6.90
C GLN A 188 8.78 -3.97 -7.30
N LYS A 189 8.94 -5.24 -7.70
CA LYS A 189 7.81 -6.13 -7.99
C LYS A 189 7.01 -6.44 -6.72
N GLU A 190 7.68 -6.70 -5.60
CA GLU A 190 7.03 -6.93 -4.30
C GLU A 190 6.26 -5.70 -3.80
N ILE A 191 6.85 -4.50 -3.90
CA ILE A 191 6.16 -3.23 -3.58
C ILE A 191 4.92 -3.06 -4.46
N THR A 192 5.03 -3.39 -5.75
CA THR A 192 3.89 -3.28 -6.67
C THR A 192 2.78 -4.27 -6.29
N ALA A 193 3.14 -5.52 -5.98
CA ALA A 193 2.19 -6.53 -5.52
C ALA A 193 1.52 -6.13 -4.20
N ALA A 194 2.30 -5.62 -3.23
CA ALA A 194 1.80 -5.15 -1.94
C ALA A 194 0.84 -3.96 -2.09
N ARG A 195 1.13 -3.03 -3.02
CA ARG A 195 0.23 -1.91 -3.36
C ARG A 195 -1.08 -2.40 -3.97
N THR A 196 -1.04 -3.38 -4.87
CA THR A 196 -2.26 -3.99 -5.42
C THR A 196 -3.09 -4.63 -4.31
N LEU A 197 -2.46 -5.42 -3.43
CA LEU A 197 -3.14 -6.05 -2.31
C LEU A 197 -3.78 -5.03 -1.36
N TYR A 198 -3.07 -3.96 -1.02
CA TYR A 198 -3.63 -2.86 -0.23
C TYR A 198 -4.83 -2.22 -0.92
N ASN A 199 -4.73 -1.94 -2.23
CA ASN A 199 -5.80 -1.35 -3.01
C ASN A 199 -7.03 -2.25 -3.08
N ASP A 200 -6.84 -3.56 -3.22
CA ASP A 200 -7.92 -4.54 -3.18
C ASP A 200 -8.61 -4.54 -1.81
N THR A 201 -7.84 -4.52 -0.72
CA THR A 201 -8.40 -4.45 0.64
C THR A 201 -9.13 -3.13 0.90
N VAL A 202 -8.61 -2.00 0.41
CA VAL A 202 -9.30 -0.70 0.47
C VAL A 202 -10.56 -0.69 -0.38
N GLY A 203 -10.55 -1.32 -1.57
CA GLY A 203 -11.71 -1.49 -2.41
C GLY A 203 -12.81 -2.29 -1.71
N MET A 204 -12.45 -3.43 -1.11
CA MET A 204 -13.37 -4.23 -0.28
C MET A 204 -13.94 -3.41 0.87
N TRP A 205 -13.12 -2.62 1.58
CA TRP A 205 -13.58 -1.75 2.65
C TRP A 205 -14.58 -0.72 2.16
N ASN A 206 -14.24 0.01 1.09
CA ASN A 206 -15.09 1.05 0.53
C ASN A 206 -16.44 0.48 0.05
N GLN A 207 -16.45 -0.72 -0.54
CA GLN A 207 -17.69 -1.40 -0.91
C GLN A 207 -18.49 -1.83 0.31
N ASP A 208 -17.83 -2.44 1.30
CA ASP A 208 -18.52 -3.07 2.43
C ASP A 208 -19.09 -2.09 3.42
N ILE A 209 -18.48 -0.93 3.61
CA ILE A 209 -19.03 0.11 4.49
C ILE A 209 -20.34 0.71 3.92
N PHE A 210 -20.59 0.58 2.61
CA PHE A 210 -21.85 0.99 1.96
C PHE A 210 -22.82 -0.17 1.70
N ALA A 211 -22.46 -1.40 2.07
CA ALA A 211 -23.34 -2.55 1.85
C ALA A 211 -24.54 -2.53 2.82
N TRP A 212 -25.72 -2.24 2.27
CA TRP A 212 -27.00 -2.31 2.97
C TRP A 212 -27.42 -3.77 3.19
N PRO A 213 -28.09 -4.15 4.30
CA PRO A 213 -28.53 -3.32 5.44
C PRO A 213 -27.55 -3.26 6.60
N THR A 214 -26.96 -4.39 7.00
CA THR A 214 -26.28 -4.51 8.30
C THR A 214 -24.96 -3.76 8.35
N LYS A 215 -24.11 -3.87 7.32
CA LYS A 215 -22.78 -3.25 7.33
C LYS A 215 -22.86 -1.72 7.28
N GLN A 216 -23.73 -1.16 6.42
CA GLN A 216 -23.94 0.29 6.33
C GLN A 216 -24.44 0.90 7.64
N ILE A 217 -25.39 0.24 8.34
CA ILE A 217 -25.92 0.73 9.62
C ILE A 217 -24.83 0.73 10.70
N VAL A 218 -24.03 -0.33 10.77
CA VAL A 218 -22.94 -0.44 11.74
C VAL A 218 -21.84 0.57 11.42
N ALA A 219 -21.46 0.71 10.15
CA ALA A 219 -20.43 1.65 9.70
C ALA A 219 -20.83 3.10 9.99
N ALA A 220 -22.08 3.49 9.73
CA ALA A 220 -22.57 4.83 10.06
C ALA A 220 -22.55 5.12 11.56
N ARG A 221 -23.01 4.17 12.40
CA ARG A 221 -22.98 4.31 13.86
C ARG A 221 -21.56 4.37 14.43
N ALA A 222 -20.63 3.68 13.79
CA ALA A 222 -19.22 3.71 14.16
C ALA A 222 -18.46 4.92 13.59
N GLY A 223 -19.10 5.74 12.75
CA GLY A 223 -18.46 6.91 12.12
C GLY A 223 -17.39 6.54 11.09
N TYR A 224 -17.49 5.37 10.45
CA TYR A 224 -16.52 4.94 9.45
C TYR A 224 -16.64 5.73 8.15
N THR A 225 -15.49 5.96 7.51
CA THR A 225 -15.35 6.67 6.25
C THR A 225 -14.65 5.79 5.21
N THR A 226 -14.82 6.14 3.93
CA THR A 226 -14.02 5.52 2.86
C THR A 226 -12.53 5.81 3.06
N ARG A 227 -11.70 4.92 2.51
CA ARG A 227 -10.25 5.07 2.46
C ARG A 227 -9.79 5.34 1.04
N ILE A 228 -8.68 6.06 0.93
CA ILE A 228 -8.07 6.43 -0.34
C ILE A 228 -7.11 5.29 -0.74
N PRO A 229 -7.28 4.68 -1.93
CA PRO A 229 -6.32 3.71 -2.45
C PRO A 229 -4.96 4.36 -2.75
N PHE A 230 -3.89 3.56 -2.78
CA PHE A 230 -2.60 4.00 -3.31
C PHE A 230 -2.73 4.37 -4.78
N THR A 231 -2.33 5.59 -5.10
CA THR A 231 -2.18 6.08 -6.48
C THR A 231 -0.76 6.61 -6.68
N ALA A 232 -0.29 6.63 -7.94
CA ALA A 232 1.01 7.21 -8.25
C ALA A 232 0.96 8.74 -8.06
N SER A 233 1.98 9.29 -7.40
CA SER A 233 2.09 10.73 -7.13
C SER A 233 2.13 11.54 -8.42
N ALA A 234 1.65 12.78 -8.34
CA ALA A 234 1.62 13.72 -9.45
C ALA A 234 3.01 13.92 -10.07
N GLU A 235 4.03 14.04 -9.22
CA GLU A 235 5.43 14.20 -9.59
C GLU A 235 5.98 13.01 -10.39
N THR A 236 5.69 11.77 -9.95
CA THR A 236 6.13 10.56 -10.67
C THR A 236 5.50 10.47 -12.05
N LYS A 237 4.24 10.91 -12.20
CA LYS A 237 3.54 10.94 -13.49
C LYS A 237 4.04 12.05 -14.40
N ALA A 238 4.30 13.24 -13.86
CA ALA A 238 4.88 14.36 -14.60
C ALA A 238 6.27 14.02 -15.14
N ALA A 239 7.12 13.39 -14.31
CA ALA A 239 8.43 12.89 -14.72
C ALA A 239 8.31 11.83 -15.83
N ALA A 240 7.37 10.89 -15.72
CA ALA A 240 7.12 9.91 -16.78
C ALA A 240 6.70 10.60 -18.10
N ARG A 241 5.80 11.59 -18.03
CA ARG A 241 5.37 12.34 -19.23
C ARG A 241 6.52 13.07 -19.90
N SER A 242 7.37 13.75 -19.14
CA SER A 242 8.52 14.48 -19.70
C SER A 242 9.59 13.60 -20.34
N VAL A 243 9.59 12.29 -20.05
CA VAL A 243 10.55 11.33 -20.62
C VAL A 243 9.99 10.67 -21.89
N PHE A 244 8.67 10.60 -22.04
CA PHE A 244 8.01 9.89 -23.14
C PHE A 244 7.30 10.80 -24.17
N PHE A 245 7.09 12.08 -23.87
CA PHE A 245 6.47 13.09 -24.73
C PHE A 245 7.31 14.38 -24.74
#